data_AF-A0AAQ2HF04-F1
#
_entry.id   AF-A0AAQ2HF04-F1
#
_cell.length_a   1.000
_cell.length_b   1.000
_cell.length_c   1.000
_cell.angle_alpha   90.00
_cell.angle_beta   90.00
_cell.angle_gamma   90.00
#
_symmetry.space_group_name_H-M   'P 1'
#
loop_
_entity.id
_entity.type
_entity.pdbx_description
1 polymer ?
#
loop_
_entity_poly.entity_id
_entity_poly.type
_entity_poly.pdbx_seq_one_letter_code
_entity_poly.pdbx_strand_id
1 'polypeptide(L)'
;MTSDDHPELSGYEPQDAARPLRSRRTMALMRIVVVLGLVALIVPGILTTVQIASRTAANACSVATARYYPVAVGSDARFDLTGPGGFGWQCYAIDINERETYVIPLGIIPAAPRAPETVVPA
;
A
#
# COMPACT_ATOMS: atom_id res chain seq x y z
N MET A 1 -35.24 -41.16 -13.09
CA MET A 1 -33.83 -40.80 -13.25
C MET A 1 -33.52 -40.98 -14.73
N THR A 2 -33.92 -39.99 -15.52
CA THR A 2 -33.82 -40.01 -16.98
C THR A 2 -32.40 -39.60 -17.33
N SER A 3 -31.63 -40.46 -17.99
CA SER A 3 -30.37 -40.03 -18.62
C SER A 3 -30.75 -39.11 -19.77
N ASP A 4 -30.33 -37.85 -19.69
CA ASP A 4 -30.22 -36.99 -20.86
C ASP A 4 -29.15 -37.61 -21.78
N ASP A 5 -29.62 -38.46 -22.68
CA ASP A 5 -28.82 -39.02 -23.75
C ASP A 5 -28.71 -37.93 -24.81
N HIS A 6 -27.50 -37.39 -24.98
CA HIS A 6 -27.20 -36.26 -25.86
C HIS A 6 -26.60 -36.78 -27.18
N PRO A 7 -27.42 -37.17 -28.17
CA PRO A 7 -26.94 -37.76 -29.42
C PRO A 7 -26.07 -36.80 -30.23
N GLU A 8 -26.19 -35.48 -30.02
CA GLU A 8 -25.32 -34.45 -30.61
C GLU A 8 -23.84 -34.55 -30.21
N LEU A 9 -23.52 -35.32 -29.16
CA LEU A 9 -22.14 -35.52 -28.68
C LEU A 9 -21.55 -36.89 -29.04
N SER A 10 -22.34 -37.77 -29.67
CA SER A 10 -21.94 -39.17 -29.96
C SER A 10 -20.82 -39.33 -31.00
N GLY A 11 -20.43 -38.25 -31.68
CA GLY A 11 -19.28 -38.19 -32.58
C GLY A 11 -18.28 -37.09 -32.23
N TYR A 12 -18.45 -36.41 -31.09
CA TYR A 12 -17.50 -35.41 -30.62
C TYR A 12 -16.34 -36.12 -29.94
N GLU A 13 -15.30 -36.44 -30.70
CA GLU A 13 -13.99 -36.74 -30.12
C GLU A 13 -13.41 -35.40 -29.65
N PRO A 14 -13.28 -35.14 -28.34
CA PRO A 14 -12.67 -33.90 -27.86
C PRO A 14 -11.25 -33.83 -28.41
N GLN A 15 -11.03 -32.99 -29.43
CA GLN A 15 -9.70 -32.74 -29.99
C GLN A 15 -8.74 -32.19 -28.93
N ASP A 16 -9.30 -31.70 -27.82
CA ASP A 16 -8.59 -31.23 -26.63
C ASP A 16 -8.05 -32.34 -25.72
N ALA A 17 -8.54 -33.59 -25.84
CA ALA A 17 -8.09 -34.70 -24.99
C ALA A 17 -6.79 -35.35 -25.47
N ALA A 18 -6.56 -35.41 -26.79
CA ALA A 18 -5.43 -36.13 -27.40
C ALA A 18 -4.18 -35.25 -27.62
N ARG A 19 -4.31 -33.92 -27.53
CA ARG A 19 -3.19 -33.00 -27.72
C ARG A 19 -2.98 -32.22 -26.43
N PRO A 20 -1.89 -32.46 -25.66
CA PRO A 20 -1.50 -31.53 -24.62
C PRO A 20 -1.14 -30.21 -25.32
N LEU A 21 -2.10 -29.29 -25.42
CA LEU A 21 -2.07 -28.05 -26.21
C LEU A 21 -0.93 -27.09 -25.82
N ARG A 22 -0.14 -27.43 -24.80
CA ARG A 22 1.01 -26.65 -24.37
C ARG A 22 2.03 -27.54 -23.65
N SER A 23 3.24 -27.62 -24.18
CA SER A 23 4.41 -28.18 -23.48
C SER A 23 4.51 -27.61 -22.05
N ARG A 24 4.95 -28.43 -21.08
CA ARG A 24 5.15 -27.97 -19.68
C ARG A 24 6.00 -26.69 -19.60
N ARG A 25 6.97 -26.53 -20.51
CA ARG A 25 7.81 -25.32 -20.61
C ARG A 25 7.02 -24.10 -21.06
N THR A 26 6.13 -24.26 -22.06
CA THR A 26 5.28 -23.17 -22.55
C THR A 26 4.19 -22.74 -21.56
N MET A 27 3.78 -23.62 -20.64
CA MET A 27 2.91 -23.27 -19.50
C MET A 27 3.67 -22.49 -18.42
N ALA A 28 4.89 -22.93 -18.09
CA ALA A 28 5.75 -22.24 -17.13
C ALA A 28 6.10 -20.82 -17.60
N LEU A 29 6.48 -20.67 -18.88
CA LEU A 29 6.76 -19.35 -19.48
C LEU A 29 5.54 -18.44 -19.44
N MET A 30 4.35 -18.95 -19.78
CA MET A 30 3.12 -18.19 -19.69
C MET A 30 2.86 -17.70 -18.27
N ARG A 31 3.04 -18.57 -17.26
CA ARG A 31 2.86 -18.20 -15.85
C ARG A 31 3.85 -17.12 -15.41
N ILE A 32 5.11 -17.22 -15.82
CA ILE A 32 6.14 -16.20 -15.50
C ILE A 32 5.76 -14.86 -16.12
N VAL A 33 5.37 -14.83 -17.39
CA VAL A 33 4.97 -13.61 -18.09
C VAL A 33 3.76 -12.95 -17.42
N VAL A 34 2.76 -13.75 -17.04
CA VAL A 34 1.58 -13.25 -16.32
C VAL A 34 1.96 -12.65 -14.96
N VAL A 35 2.81 -13.33 -14.19
CA VAL A 35 3.26 -12.82 -12.89
C VAL A 35 4.05 -11.52 -13.07
N LEU A 36 4.97 -11.45 -14.03
CA LEU A 36 5.71 -10.23 -14.34
C LEU A 36 4.79 -9.08 -14.76
N GLY A 37 3.81 -9.34 -15.62
CA GLY A 37 2.83 -8.36 -16.03
C GLY A 37 2.00 -7.83 -14.85
N LEU A 38 1.59 -8.72 -13.94
CA LEU A 38 0.84 -8.35 -12.74
C LEU A 38 1.70 -7.51 -11.77
N VAL A 39 2.96 -7.89 -11.56
CA VAL A 39 3.90 -7.11 -10.75
C VAL A 39 4.11 -5.73 -11.37
N ALA A 40 4.34 -5.66 -12.69
CA ALA A 40 4.52 -4.39 -13.41
C ALA A 40 3.28 -3.48 -13.33
N LEU A 41 2.08 -4.06 -13.24
CA LEU A 41 0.84 -3.32 -13.08
C LEU A 41 0.66 -2.77 -11.66
N ILE A 42 1.01 -3.55 -10.64
CA ILE A 42 0.72 -3.22 -9.23
C ILE A 42 1.81 -2.35 -8.60
N VAL A 43 3.09 -2.60 -8.90
CA VAL A 43 4.24 -1.85 -8.34
C VAL A 43 4.09 -0.33 -8.44
N PRO A 44 3.74 0.29 -9.58
CA PRO A 44 3.57 1.75 -9.65
C PRO A 44 2.43 2.25 -8.76
N GLY A 45 1.35 1.46 -8.58
CA GLY A 45 0.25 1.81 -7.68
C GLY A 45 0.70 1.82 -6.21
N ILE A 46 1.49 0.83 -5.79
CA ILE A 46 2.02 0.79 -4.41
C ILE A 46 3.00 1.94 -4.18
N LEU A 47 3.94 2.16 -5.11
CA LEU A 47 4.93 3.23 -4.99
C LEU A 47 4.28 4.61 -4.88
N THR A 48 3.29 4.90 -5.72
CA THR A 48 2.57 6.18 -5.67
C THR A 48 1.81 6.34 -4.35
N THR A 49 1.15 5.28 -3.87
CA THR A 49 0.43 5.31 -2.59
C THR A 49 1.36 5.57 -1.40
N VAL A 50 2.50 4.87 -1.33
CA VAL A 50 3.49 5.05 -0.25
C VAL A 50 4.11 6.44 -0.30
N GLN A 51 4.39 6.97 -1.50
CA GLN A 51 4.94 8.30 -1.66
C GLN A 51 3.95 9.39 -1.23
N ILE A 52 2.66 9.23 -1.54
CA ILE A 52 1.61 10.13 -1.06
C ILE A 52 1.49 10.05 0.47
N ALA A 53 1.46 8.84 1.04
CA ALA A 53 1.40 8.65 2.49
C ALA A 53 2.59 9.32 3.20
N SER A 54 3.81 9.15 2.69
CA SER A 54 5.03 9.75 3.24
C SER A 54 4.96 11.27 3.24
N ARG A 55 4.51 11.87 2.12
CA ARG A 55 4.36 13.34 2.01
C ARG A 55 3.30 13.86 2.96
N THR A 56 2.16 13.18 3.06
CA THR A 56 1.09 13.55 3.99
C THR A 56 1.56 13.44 5.44
N ALA A 57 2.29 12.39 5.80
CA ALA A 57 2.87 12.23 7.13
C ALA A 57 3.88 13.34 7.46
N ALA A 58 4.79 13.67 6.53
CA ALA A 58 5.75 14.76 6.71
C ALA A 58 5.06 16.12 6.93
N ASN A 59 4.02 16.42 6.13
CA ASN A 59 3.24 17.63 6.28
C ASN A 59 2.46 17.68 7.60
N ALA A 60 1.86 16.56 8.02
CA ALA A 60 1.17 16.48 9.30
C ALA A 60 2.13 16.64 10.47
N CYS A 61 3.31 16.02 10.37
CA CYS A 61 4.34 16.08 11.40
C CYS A 61 4.93 17.49 11.53
N SER A 62 5.18 18.20 10.44
CA SER A 62 5.72 19.56 10.51
C SER A 62 4.77 20.53 11.24
N VAL A 63 3.46 20.41 10.99
CA VAL A 63 2.44 21.21 11.70
C VAL A 63 2.33 20.80 13.18
N ALA A 64 2.38 19.50 13.49
CA ALA A 64 2.33 19.01 14.85
C ALA A 64 3.57 19.44 15.66
N THR A 65 4.76 19.29 15.08
CA THR A 65 6.02 19.72 15.69
C THR A 65 6.04 21.22 15.94
N ALA A 66 5.62 22.04 14.97
CA ALA A 66 5.51 23.49 15.18
C ALA A 66 4.56 23.86 16.34
N ARG A 67 3.56 23.03 16.63
CA ARG A 67 2.60 23.25 17.71
C ARG A 67 3.08 22.76 19.07
N TYR A 68 3.63 21.55 19.14
CA TYR A 68 4.00 20.90 20.40
C TYR A 68 5.46 21.14 20.81
N TYR A 69 6.35 21.32 19.83
CA TYR A 69 7.79 21.51 20.02
C TYR A 69 8.29 22.68 19.17
N PRO A 70 7.90 23.94 19.48
CA PRO A 70 8.23 25.11 18.67
C PRO A 70 9.73 25.46 18.64
N VAL A 71 10.53 24.88 19.54
CA VAL A 71 11.99 25.05 19.61
C VAL A 71 12.73 24.02 18.74
N ALA A 72 12.02 23.03 18.19
CA ALA A 72 12.63 22.02 17.33
C ALA A 72 13.18 22.66 16.04
N VAL A 73 14.36 22.21 15.62
CA VAL A 73 14.99 22.65 14.36
C VAL A 73 14.52 21.87 13.15
N GLY A 74 13.88 20.72 13.37
CA GLY A 74 13.38 19.87 12.30
C GLY A 74 12.28 18.91 12.75
N SER A 75 11.71 18.20 11.79
CA SER A 75 10.70 17.16 11.99
C SER A 75 11.00 15.98 11.07
N ASP A 76 10.90 14.76 11.60
CA ASP A 76 10.99 13.52 10.83
C ASP A 76 9.71 12.70 10.96
N ALA A 77 9.22 12.19 9.84
CA ALA A 77 8.04 11.35 9.78
C ALA A 77 8.42 10.00 9.17
N ARG A 78 8.37 8.94 9.98
CA ARG A 78 8.81 7.60 9.58
C ARG A 78 7.77 6.55 9.88
N PHE A 79 7.68 5.57 8.98
CA PHE A 79 6.84 4.40 9.18
C PHE A 79 7.58 3.42 10.08
N ASP A 80 7.02 3.17 11.27
CA ASP A 80 7.60 2.28 12.26
C ASP A 80 6.60 1.16 12.61
N LEU A 81 7.11 -0.06 12.67
CA LEU A 81 6.33 -1.25 13.01
C LEU A 81 6.23 -1.45 14.53
N THR A 82 7.23 -0.95 15.26
CA THR A 82 7.42 -1.16 16.71
C THR A 82 7.66 0.15 17.46
N GLY A 83 7.23 1.27 16.88
CA GLY A 83 7.44 2.60 17.45
C GLY A 83 6.63 2.84 18.73
N PRO A 84 6.87 3.95 19.45
CA PRO A 84 6.20 4.29 20.71
C PRO A 84 4.67 4.38 20.59
N GLY A 85 4.18 4.77 19.41
CA GLY A 85 2.76 4.84 19.07
C GLY A 85 2.19 3.57 18.43
N GLY A 86 2.94 2.47 18.41
CA GLY A 86 2.55 1.21 17.76
C GLY A 86 2.85 1.17 16.25
N PHE A 87 2.11 0.31 15.53
CA PHE A 87 2.27 0.11 14.09
C PHE A 87 1.70 1.29 13.29
N GLY A 88 2.56 1.99 12.55
CA GLY A 88 2.15 3.07 11.66
C GLY A 88 3.19 4.17 11.46
N TRP A 89 2.76 5.26 10.85
CA TRP A 89 3.53 6.49 10.76
C TRP A 89 3.66 7.14 12.13
N GLN A 90 4.89 7.50 12.48
CA GLN A 90 5.26 8.15 13.72
C GLN A 90 5.93 9.49 13.42
N CYS A 91 5.62 10.50 14.21
CA CYS A 91 6.22 11.83 14.09
C CYS A 91 7.25 12.05 15.20
N TYR A 92 8.44 12.50 14.80
CA TYR A 92 9.54 12.84 15.68
C TYR A 92 9.96 14.29 15.45
N ALA A 93 10.21 15.02 16.53
CA ALA A 93 10.79 16.36 16.51
C ALA A 93 12.30 16.25 16.68
N ILE A 94 13.06 16.99 15.88
CA ILE A 94 14.53 17.02 15.94
C ILE A 94 14.94 18.32 16.63
N ASP A 95 15.68 18.22 17.73
CA ASP A 95 16.22 19.37 18.46
C ASP A 95 17.60 19.82 17.92
N ILE A 96 18.10 20.97 18.38
CA ILE A 96 19.42 21.53 18.01
C ILE A 96 20.58 20.54 18.24
N ASN A 97 20.39 19.58 19.15
CA ASN A 97 21.36 18.55 19.51
C ASN A 97 21.19 17.26 18.70
N GLU A 98 20.43 17.29 17.59
CA GLU A 98 20.07 16.14 16.75
C GLU A 98 19.33 15.02 17.51
N ARG A 99 18.74 15.33 18.66
CA ARG A 99 17.94 14.37 19.42
C ARG A 99 16.53 14.30 18.86
N GLU A 100 16.10 13.08 18.53
CA GLU A 100 14.73 12.80 18.10
C GLU A 100 13.82 12.56 19.30
N THR A 101 12.77 13.36 19.43
CA THR A 101 11.74 13.20 20.45
C THR A 101 10.43 12.79 19.80
N TYR A 102 9.82 11.72 20.30
CA TYR A 102 8.51 11.29 19.83
C TYR A 102 7.44 12.34 20.15
N VAL A 103 6.66 12.74 19.13
CA VAL A 103 5.63 13.76 19.26
C VAL A 103 4.25 13.10 19.37
N ILE A 104 3.80 12.48 18.28
CA ILE A 104 2.48 11.86 18.16
C ILE A 104 2.47 10.69 17.17
N PRO A 105 1.52 9.76 17.32
CA PRO A 105 1.27 8.75 16.30
C PRO A 105 0.37 9.32 15.20
N LEU A 106 0.76 9.10 13.95
CA LEU A 106 -0.03 9.46 12.76
C LEU A 106 -0.86 8.26 12.24
N GLY A 107 -0.55 7.04 12.69
CA GLY A 107 -1.26 5.81 12.32
C GLY A 107 -0.88 5.28 10.94
N ILE A 108 -1.58 4.25 10.46
CA ILE A 108 -1.25 3.56 9.20
C ILE A 108 -1.49 4.46 7.99
N ILE A 109 -2.58 5.23 8.02
CA ILE A 109 -2.98 6.15 6.96
C ILE A 109 -2.90 7.56 7.54
N PRO A 110 -1.84 8.33 7.23
CA PRO A 110 -1.66 9.66 7.79
C PRO A 110 -2.72 10.60 7.19
N ALA A 111 -3.40 11.34 8.05
CA ALA A 111 -4.37 12.36 7.64
C ALA A 111 -3.67 13.72 7.46
N ALA A 112 -4.23 14.56 6.58
CA ALA A 112 -3.75 15.93 6.44
C ALA A 112 -3.90 16.68 7.78
N PRO A 113 -2.94 17.57 8.12
CA PRO A 113 -3.07 18.40 9.29
C PRO A 113 -4.33 19.26 9.19
N ARG A 114 -5.18 19.20 10.22
CA ARG A 114 -6.40 20.01 10.27
C ARG A 114 -6.00 21.43 10.65
N ALA A 115 -6.47 22.41 9.88
CA ALA A 115 -6.39 23.80 10.30
C ALA A 115 -7.16 23.94 11.63
N PRO A 116 -6.68 24.75 12.59
CA PRO A 116 -7.46 25.05 13.77
C PRO A 116 -8.81 25.63 13.32
N GLU A 117 -9.90 24.99 13.72
CA GLU A 117 -11.23 25.56 13.59
C GLU A 117 -11.22 26.91 14.33
N THR A 118 -11.25 28.01 13.56
CA THR A 118 -11.53 29.30 14.15
C THR A 118 -12.97 29.25 14.61
N VAL A 119 -13.17 28.96 15.91
CA VAL A 119 -14.45 29.17 16.56
C VAL A 119 -14.75 30.66 16.42
N VAL A 120 -15.56 31.02 15.42
CA VAL A 120 -16.13 32.36 15.30
C VAL A 120 -17.25 32.40 16.33
N PRO A 121 -17.12 33.15 17.43
CA PRO A 121 -18.24 33.35 18.34
C PRO A 121 -19.34 34.11 17.59
N ALA A 122 -20.57 33.59 17.68
CA ALA A 122 -21.78 34.22 17.16
C ALA A 122 -22.17 35.46 17.98
#